data_AF-A0A855LDZ9-F1
#
_entry.id   AF-A0A855LDZ9-F1
#
_cell.length_a   1.000
_cell.length_b   1.000
_cell.length_c   1.000
_cell.angle_alpha   90.00
_cell.angle_beta   90.00
_cell.angle_gamma   90.00
#
_symmetry.space_group_name_H-M   'P 1'
#
loop_
_entity.id
_entity.type
_entity.pdbx_description
1 polymer ?
#
loop_
_entity_poly.entity_id
_entity_poly.type
_entity_poly.pdbx_seq_one_letter_code
_entity_poly.pdbx_strand_id
1 'polypeptide(L)'
;MNDADEEILNQAAHWCLRLQEDDCTPDERQAFEQWIQLSPGHAFEYAKMLEIWDISEQLPNHSTTRKKLLSDSPLHEHKDQSSR
;
A
#
# COMPACT_ATOMS: atom_id res chain seq x y z
N MET A 1 -19.84 0.94 -14.77
CA MET A 1 -18.52 1.57 -14.90
C MET A 1 -18.02 1.24 -16.29
N ASN A 2 -17.47 2.21 -17.00
CA ASN A 2 -17.01 2.02 -18.38
C ASN A 2 -15.69 1.24 -18.34
N ASP A 3 -15.47 0.29 -19.25
CA ASP A 3 -14.23 -0.51 -19.27
C ASP A 3 -12.96 0.37 -19.39
N ALA A 4 -13.08 1.53 -20.06
CA ALA A 4 -12.02 2.51 -20.16
C ALA A 4 -11.64 3.17 -18.81
N ASP A 5 -12.61 3.38 -17.92
CA ASP A 5 -12.32 3.98 -16.61
C ASP A 5 -11.56 2.99 -15.72
N GLU A 6 -11.88 1.70 -15.81
CA GLU A 6 -11.18 0.63 -15.10
C GLU A 6 -9.74 0.48 -15.61
N GLU A 7 -9.53 0.61 -16.91
CA GLU A 7 -8.19 0.57 -17.50
C GLU A 7 -7.32 1.76 -17.04
N ILE A 8 -7.88 2.98 -17.00
CA ILE A 8 -7.17 4.16 -16.47
C ILE A 8 -6.83 3.98 -14.99
N LEU A 9 -7.77 3.44 -14.20
CA LEU A 9 -7.57 3.18 -12.77
C LEU A 9 -6.43 2.17 -12.53
N ASN A 10 -6.41 1.08 -13.30
CA ASN A 10 -5.32 0.09 -13.23
C ASN A 10 -3.96 0.70 -13.61
N GLN A 11 -3.93 1.53 -14.66
CA GLN A 11 -2.70 2.23 -15.06
C GLN A 11 -2.23 3.23 -14.01
N ALA A 12 -3.16 3.96 -13.37
CA ALA A 12 -2.86 4.88 -12.27
C ALA A 12 -2.21 4.14 -11.09
N ALA A 13 -2.76 2.99 -10.69
CA ALA A 13 -2.19 2.17 -9.63
C ALA A 13 -0.80 1.63 -10.01
N HIS A 14 -0.63 1.18 -11.25
CA HIS A 14 0.67 0.73 -11.76
C HIS A 14 1.74 1.83 -11.68
N TRP A 15 1.43 3.03 -12.18
CA TRP A 15 2.36 4.17 -12.13
C TRP A 15 2.64 4.63 -10.70
N CYS A 16 1.64 4.56 -9.81
CA CYS A 16 1.82 4.86 -8.40
C CYS A 16 2.87 3.94 -7.78
N LEU A 17 2.88 2.65 -8.09
CA LEU A 17 3.92 1.74 -7.60
C LEU A 17 5.27 2.01 -8.28
N ARG A 18 5.28 2.15 -9.61
CA ARG A 18 6.53 2.27 -10.37
C ARG A 18 7.34 3.52 -10.01
N LEU A 19 6.67 4.64 -9.76
CA LEU A 19 7.33 5.91 -9.40
C LEU A 19 7.87 5.94 -7.97
N GLN A 20 7.40 5.06 -7.10
CA GLN A 20 7.87 4.93 -5.72
C GLN A 20 9.10 4.02 -5.60
N GLU A 21 9.46 3.31 -6.67
CA GLU A 21 10.67 2.49 -6.71
C GLU A 21 11.91 3.34 -7.03
N ASP A 22 12.99 3.15 -6.26
CA ASP A 22 14.25 3.89 -6.43
C ASP A 22 14.92 3.62 -7.80
N ASP A 23 14.64 2.47 -8.42
CA ASP A 23 15.17 2.05 -9.73
C ASP A 23 14.30 2.55 -10.90
N CYS A 24 13.43 3.54 -10.70
CA CYS A 24 12.63 4.12 -11.77
C CYS A 24 13.52 4.88 -12.76
N THR A 25 13.55 4.41 -14.01
CA THR A 25 14.41 4.92 -15.08
C THR A 25 13.87 6.22 -15.68
N PRO A 26 14.72 7.05 -16.30
CA PRO A 26 14.25 8.26 -17.00
C PRO A 26 13.26 7.96 -18.13
N ASP A 27 13.42 6.86 -18.85
CA ASP A 27 12.49 6.45 -19.91
C ASP A 27 11.09 6.16 -19.36
N GLU A 28 10.99 5.54 -18.19
CA GLU A 28 9.70 5.27 -17.53
C GLU A 28 9.05 6.54 -17.00
N ARG A 29 9.84 7.50 -16.48
CA ARG A 29 9.33 8.81 -16.10
C ARG A 29 8.75 9.54 -17.32
N GLN A 30 9.43 9.48 -18.46
CA GLN A 30 8.94 10.06 -19.69
C GLN A 30 7.64 9.38 -20.17
N ALA A 31 7.57 8.05 -20.08
CA ALA A 31 6.35 7.30 -20.42
C ALA A 31 5.17 7.68 -19.50
N PHE A 32 5.43 7.89 -18.20
CA PHE A 32 4.44 8.41 -17.26
C PHE A 32 3.99 9.83 -17.62
N GLU A 33 4.92 10.73 -17.95
CA GLU A 33 4.58 12.09 -18.38
C GLU A 33 3.69 12.08 -19.61
N GLN A 34 4.01 11.23 -20.60
CA GLN A 34 3.17 11.06 -21.78
C GLN A 34 1.77 10.57 -21.39
N TRP A 35 1.69 9.57 -20.52
CA TRP A 35 0.44 8.99 -20.04
C TRP A 35 -0.46 10.02 -19.33
N ILE A 36 0.09 10.82 -18.41
CA ILE A 36 -0.65 11.89 -17.72
C ILE A 36 -1.21 12.93 -18.70
N GLN A 37 -0.45 13.25 -19.75
CA GLN A 37 -0.84 14.23 -20.76
C GLN A 37 -1.86 13.70 -21.78
N LEU A 38 -2.11 12.38 -21.84
CA LEU A 38 -3.05 11.80 -22.79
C LEU A 38 -4.49 12.27 -22.57
N SER A 39 -4.91 12.40 -21.31
CA SER A 39 -6.24 12.94 -21.00
C SER A 39 -6.32 13.48 -19.58
N PRO A 40 -7.19 14.47 -19.31
CA PRO A 40 -7.44 14.95 -17.95
C PRO A 40 -7.90 13.85 -16.97
N GLY A 41 -8.50 12.77 -17.49
CA GLY A 41 -8.93 11.62 -16.69
C GLY A 41 -7.76 10.86 -16.06
N HIS A 42 -6.65 10.68 -16.78
CA HIS A 42 -5.45 10.01 -16.25
C HIS A 42 -4.87 10.77 -15.06
N ALA A 43 -4.75 12.10 -15.18
CA ALA A 43 -4.28 12.95 -14.09
C ALA A 43 -5.19 12.87 -12.85
N PHE A 44 -6.52 12.84 -13.05
CA PHE A 44 -7.49 12.72 -11.98
C PHE A 44 -7.41 11.36 -11.26
N GLU A 45 -7.36 10.26 -12.01
CA GLU A 45 -7.25 8.91 -11.43
C GLU A 45 -5.93 8.72 -10.68
N TYR A 46 -4.82 9.24 -11.23
CA TYR A 46 -3.52 9.20 -10.56
C TYR A 46 -3.49 10.01 -9.26
N ALA A 47 -4.11 11.20 -9.24
CA ALA A 47 -4.20 12.01 -8.02
C ALA A 47 -4.94 11.27 -6.88
N LYS A 48 -5.98 10.49 -7.20
CA LYS A 48 -6.67 9.65 -6.20
C LYS A 48 -5.78 8.52 -5.67
N MET A 49 -4.97 7.89 -6.52
CA MET A 49 -4.03 6.85 -6.07
C MET A 49 -2.93 7.44 -5.16
N LEU A 50 -2.46 8.66 -5.48
CA LEU A 50 -1.52 9.38 -4.62
C LEU A 50 -2.10 9.72 -3.25
N GLU A 51 -3.36 10.15 -3.17
CA GLU A 51 -4.03 10.42 -1.88
C GLU A 51 -4.06 9.17 -1.00
N ILE A 52 -4.38 8.01 -1.57
CA ILE A 52 -4.38 6.73 -0.85
C ILE A 52 -2.97 6.36 -0.37
N TRP A 53 -1.97 6.57 -1.23
CA TRP A 53 -0.57 6.29 -0.88
C TRP A 53 -0.08 7.19 0.26
N ASP A 54 -0.29 8.50 0.17
CA ASP A 54 0.09 9.48 1.18
C ASP A 54 -0.52 9.17 2.55
N ILE A 55 -1.80 8.79 2.60
CA ILE A 55 -2.45 8.32 3.83
C ILE A 55 -1.76 7.07 4.38
N SER A 56 -1.34 6.16 3.51
CA SER A 56 -0.68 4.91 3.89
C SER A 56 0.71 5.14 4.49
N GLU A 57 1.45 6.15 4.01
CA GLU A 57 2.75 6.55 4.55
C GLU A 57 2.62 7.23 5.92
N GLN A 58 1.51 7.91 6.18
CA GLN A 58 1.22 8.54 7.47
C GLN A 58 0.81 7.52 8.55
N LEU A 59 0.52 6.27 8.18
CA LEU A 59 0.15 5.26 9.16
C LEU A 59 1.33 4.99 10.11
N PRO A 60 1.13 5.11 11.43
CA PRO A 60 2.18 4.79 12.38
C PRO A 60 2.65 3.36 12.18
N ASN A 61 3.95 3.21 11.90
CA ASN A 61 4.63 1.92 11.86
C ASN A 61 4.57 1.29 13.27
N HIS A 62 3.45 0.64 13.61
CA HIS A 62 3.26 -0.12 14.83
C HIS A 62 4.08 -1.43 14.80
N SER A 63 5.37 -1.31 14.51
CA SER A 63 6.37 -2.39 14.61
C SER A 63 6.66 -2.81 16.07
N THR A 64 6.11 -2.08 17.04
CA THR A 64 6.24 -2.37 18.48
C THR A 64 5.18 -3.32 19.02
N THR A 65 3.99 -3.44 18.41
CA THR A 65 2.92 -4.27 19.00
C THR A 65 2.98 -5.73 18.56
N ARG A 66 3.53 -6.04 17.38
CA ARG A 66 3.60 -7.43 16.89
C ARG A 66 4.57 -8.30 17.70
N LYS A 67 5.60 -7.71 18.30
CA LYS A 67 6.61 -8.42 19.10
C LYS A 67 6.13 -8.73 20.53
N LYS A 68 5.15 -7.96 21.03
CA LYS A 68 4.65 -8.11 22.41
C LYS A 68 3.51 -9.12 22.52
N LEU A 69 2.77 -9.36 21.44
CA LEU A 69 1.71 -10.38 21.37
C LEU A 69 2.23 -11.81 21.11
N LEU A 70 3.45 -11.96 20.60
CA LEU A 70 4.07 -13.27 20.31
C LEU A 70 5.02 -13.75 21.43
N SER A 71 5.40 -12.87 22.36
CA SER A 71 6.37 -13.18 23.42
C SER A 71 5.74 -13.29 24.82
N ASP A 72 4.46 -12.93 24.97
CA ASP A 72 3.68 -13.11 26.21
C ASP A 72 2.69 -14.27 26.03
N SER A 73 3.22 -15.46 25.74
CA SER A 73 2.50 -16.69 26.04
C SER A 73 2.93 -17.11 27.45
N PRO A 74 2.17 -16.81 28.50
CA PRO A 74 2.33 -17.55 29.73
C PRO A 74 1.94 -19.00 29.40
N LEU A 75 2.94 -19.89 29.43
CA LEU A 75 2.72 -21.30 29.64
C LEU A 75 1.88 -21.42 30.92
N HIS A 76 0.56 -21.57 30.77
CA HIS A 76 -0.30 -21.93 31.89
C HIS A 76 0.02 -23.38 32.19
N GLU A 77 1.05 -23.58 33.02
CA GLU A 77 1.31 -24.83 33.70
C GLU A 77 0.04 -25.20 34.47
N HIS A 78 -0.72 -26.16 33.93
CA HIS A 78 -1.73 -26.87 34.70
C HIS A 78 -1.01 -27.75 35.72
N LYS A 79 -0.62 -27.13 36.83
CA LYS A 79 -0.21 -27.82 38.04
C LYS A 79 -1.41 -28.55 38.62
N ASP A 80 -1.33 -29.87 38.56
CA ASP A 80 -1.94 -30.82 39.48
C ASP A 80 -2.07 -30.26 40.91
N GLN A 81 -3.30 -30.03 41.39
CA GLN A 81 -3.77 -30.34 42.75
C GLN A 81 -5.19 -29.78 42.99
N SER A 82 -6.15 -30.65 43.32
CA SER A 82 -7.17 -30.49 44.38
C SER A 82 -8.26 -31.54 44.15
N SER A 83 -8.09 -32.77 44.63
CA SER A 83 -8.54 -33.19 45.96
C SER A 83 -9.93 -32.64 46.31
N ARG A 84 -10.96 -33.48 46.12
CA ARG A 84 -12.07 -33.73 47.05
C ARG A 84 -12.83 -34.97 46.62
#